data_AF-A0A1D2I436-F1
#
_entry.id   AF-A0A1D2I436-F1
#
_cell.length_a   1.000
_cell.length_b   1.000
_cell.length_c   1.000
_cell.angle_alpha   90.00
_cell.angle_beta   90.00
_cell.angle_gamma   90.00
#
_symmetry.space_group_name_H-M   'P 1'
#
loop_
_entity.id
_entity.type
_entity.pdbx_description
1 polymer ?
#
loop_
_entity_poly.entity_id
_entity_poly.type
_entity_poly.pdbx_seq_one_letter_code
_entity_poly.pdbx_strand_id
1 'polypeptide(L)'
;MDANSFLMGGSGAPTAKFPTPGTTIGGRITEPPKVEQQRDIQSGEAKFWSDGNPMMQLVVTVQTDQRDPAIEDDDGRRRIFVKGQMKNAVADAVRQAGAKGLEVGGTLHVRYTHDGEQTKRGFSAPKQYAAKYTPAAASELAATPAAAPTPPPGPAGTSDPWNTAAAPAGVNTVTGEISSDEPPF
;
A
#
# COMPACT_ATOMS: atom_id res chain seq x y z
N MET A 1 -0.49 -21.28 -0.21
CA MET A 1 0.58 -21.56 -1.19
C MET A 1 0.03 -21.14 -2.53
N ASP A 2 0.66 -20.16 -3.19
CA ASP A 2 0.25 -19.71 -4.51
C ASP A 2 0.64 -20.74 -5.56
N ALA A 3 -0.20 -20.96 -6.57
CA ALA A 3 0.01 -21.96 -7.61
C ALA A 3 1.35 -21.77 -8.36
N ASN A 4 1.76 -20.51 -8.59
CA ASN A 4 3.02 -20.21 -9.26
C ASN A 4 4.25 -20.55 -8.39
N SER A 5 4.17 -20.30 -7.07
CA SER A 5 5.23 -20.64 -6.11
C SER A 5 5.37 -22.17 -5.93
N PHE A 6 4.27 -22.92 -6.08
CA PHE A 6 4.29 -24.38 -6.09
C PHE A 6 4.93 -24.96 -7.36
N LEU A 7 4.69 -24.35 -8.52
CA LEU A 7 5.19 -24.85 -9.81
C LEU A 7 6.65 -24.49 -10.08
N MET A 8 7.11 -23.32 -9.64
CA MET A 8 8.42 -22.77 -10.01
C MET A 8 9.46 -22.86 -8.89
N GLY A 9 9.15 -23.51 -7.76
CA GLY A 9 10.07 -23.62 -6.61
C GLY A 9 10.40 -22.29 -5.93
N GLY A 10 9.66 -21.22 -6.28
CA GLY A 10 9.88 -19.87 -5.77
C GLY A 10 9.59 -19.78 -4.28
N SER A 11 10.61 -19.47 -3.50
CA SER A 11 10.50 -19.08 -2.09
C SER A 11 9.45 -17.96 -1.98
N GLY A 12 8.30 -18.23 -1.35
CA GLY A 12 7.20 -17.28 -1.26
C GLY A 12 7.60 -15.91 -0.68
N ALA A 13 6.68 -14.94 -0.74
CA ALA A 13 6.91 -13.52 -0.39
C ALA A 13 7.96 -13.30 0.71
N PRO A 14 9.03 -12.51 0.44
CA PRO A 14 10.13 -12.29 1.37
C PRO A 14 9.64 -11.75 2.73
N THR A 15 10.39 -12.09 3.78
CA THR A 15 10.07 -11.61 5.14
C THR A 15 10.31 -10.10 5.25
N ALA A 16 9.35 -9.37 5.83
CA ALA A 16 9.53 -7.97 6.22
C ALA A 16 10.60 -7.86 7.32
N LYS A 17 11.65 -7.07 7.09
CA LYS A 17 12.76 -6.86 8.03
C LYS A 17 12.66 -5.48 8.66
N PHE A 18 12.72 -5.40 9.99
CA PHE A 18 12.75 -4.14 10.74
C PHE A 18 14.13 -3.94 11.37
N PRO A 19 15.13 -3.44 10.61
CA PRO A 19 16.51 -3.36 11.06
C PRO A 19 16.73 -2.27 12.11
N THR A 20 16.12 -1.09 11.92
CA THR A 20 16.35 0.09 12.77
C THR A 20 15.04 0.70 13.28
N PRO A 21 15.04 1.27 14.50
CA PRO A 21 13.92 2.05 15.01
C PRO A 21 13.55 3.17 14.02
N GLY A 22 12.27 3.37 13.79
CA GLY A 22 11.73 4.25 12.75
C GLY A 22 11.33 3.53 11.45
N THR A 23 11.84 2.32 11.20
CA THR A 23 11.48 1.57 9.99
C THR A 23 9.98 1.25 9.98
N THR A 24 9.28 1.68 8.93
CA THR A 24 7.86 1.39 8.71
C THR A 24 7.73 0.50 7.49
N ILE A 25 7.05 -0.64 7.64
CA ILE A 25 6.73 -1.56 6.55
C ILE A 25 5.25 -1.89 6.63
N GLY A 26 4.59 -1.85 5.48
CA GLY A 26 3.17 -2.11 5.41
C GLY A 26 2.58 -1.86 4.05
N GLY A 27 1.32 -2.23 3.92
CA GLY A 27 0.49 -1.95 2.76
C GLY A 27 -0.73 -2.84 2.74
N ARG A 28 -1.30 -3.06 1.56
CA ARG A 28 -2.56 -3.79 1.38
C ARG A 28 -2.36 -5.28 1.62
N ILE A 29 -3.19 -5.87 2.48
CA ILE A 29 -3.19 -7.30 2.76
C ILE A 29 -3.67 -8.05 1.51
N THR A 30 -2.82 -8.89 0.94
CA THR A 30 -3.11 -9.63 -0.30
C THR A 30 -3.65 -11.03 -0.05
N GLU A 31 -3.35 -11.60 1.13
CA GLU A 31 -3.71 -12.97 1.49
C GLU A 31 -4.42 -13.01 2.85
N PRO A 32 -5.30 -13.99 3.09
CA PRO A 32 -5.95 -14.15 4.38
C PRO A 32 -4.91 -14.38 5.48
N PRO A 33 -4.91 -13.57 6.55
CA PRO A 33 -4.01 -13.74 7.67
C PRO A 33 -4.17 -15.13 8.30
N LYS A 34 -3.05 -15.80 8.57
CA LYS A 34 -3.05 -17.17 9.08
C LYS A 34 -2.20 -17.29 10.34
N VAL A 35 -2.69 -18.06 11.30
CA VAL A 35 -1.95 -18.37 12.52
C VAL A 35 -1.21 -19.68 12.30
N GLU A 36 0.12 -19.64 12.38
CA GLU A 36 0.98 -20.80 12.17
C GLU A 36 1.93 -20.94 13.36
N GLN A 37 2.42 -22.16 13.59
CA GLN A 37 3.47 -22.37 14.58
C GLN A 37 4.77 -21.70 14.10
N GLN A 38 5.47 -21.04 15.01
CA GLN A 38 6.78 -20.50 14.75
C GLN A 38 7.75 -21.64 14.45
N ARG A 39 8.53 -21.47 13.39
CA ARG A 39 9.61 -22.39 13.03
C ARG A 39 10.94 -21.68 13.10
N ASP A 40 11.99 -22.44 13.36
CA ASP A 40 13.35 -21.93 13.22
C ASP A 40 13.67 -21.68 11.75
N ILE A 41 14.30 -20.55 11.44
CA ILE A 41 14.61 -20.18 10.06
C ILE A 41 15.81 -20.96 9.52
N GLN A 42 16.69 -21.47 10.39
CA GLN A 42 17.88 -22.23 10.00
C GLN A 42 17.57 -23.72 9.97
N SER A 43 16.90 -24.26 11.00
CA SER A 43 16.62 -25.71 11.08
C SER A 43 15.23 -26.11 10.56
N GLY A 44 14.29 -25.17 10.40
CA GLY A 44 12.92 -25.47 10.01
C GLY A 44 12.06 -26.10 11.12
N GLU A 45 12.63 -26.34 12.31
CA GLU A 45 11.96 -27.03 13.41
C GLU A 45 10.90 -26.18 14.07
N ALA A 46 9.84 -26.84 14.52
CA ALA A 46 8.75 -26.24 15.30
C ALA A 46 9.26 -25.71 16.65
N LYS A 47 8.95 -24.44 16.95
CA LYS A 47 9.30 -23.82 18.24
C LYS A 47 8.21 -24.04 19.28
N PHE A 48 8.66 -24.35 20.49
CA PHE A 48 7.83 -24.54 21.68
C PHE A 48 8.34 -23.61 22.80
N TRP A 49 7.40 -23.14 23.64
CA TRP A 49 7.72 -22.47 24.89
C TRP A 49 8.34 -23.46 25.88
N SER A 50 8.99 -22.95 26.93
CA SER A 50 9.59 -23.78 28.00
C SER A 50 8.59 -24.73 28.67
N ASP A 51 7.30 -24.37 28.64
CA ASP A 51 6.19 -25.18 29.17
C ASP A 51 5.67 -26.25 28.19
N GLY A 52 6.31 -26.43 27.02
CA GLY A 52 5.93 -27.40 26.00
C GLY A 52 4.81 -26.96 25.05
N ASN A 53 4.22 -25.78 25.26
CA ASN A 53 3.19 -25.23 24.37
C ASN A 53 3.78 -24.71 23.05
N PRO A 54 3.13 -24.91 21.88
CA PRO A 54 3.62 -24.40 20.62
C PRO A 54 3.65 -22.86 20.60
N MET A 55 4.75 -22.30 20.09
CA MET A 55 4.85 -20.86 19.89
C MET A 55 4.06 -20.47 18.64
N MET A 56 2.92 -19.81 18.79
CA MET A 56 2.10 -19.37 17.64
C MET A 56 2.52 -17.98 17.15
N GLN A 57 2.50 -17.78 15.83
CA GLN A 57 2.71 -16.50 15.17
C GLN A 57 1.62 -16.24 14.13
N LEU A 58 1.25 -14.97 13.95
CA LEU A 58 0.33 -14.55 12.89
C LEU A 58 1.13 -14.12 11.68
N VAL A 59 0.82 -14.71 10.52
CA VAL A 59 1.47 -14.46 9.25
C VAL A 59 0.55 -13.61 8.39
N VAL A 60 1.01 -12.42 8.05
CA VAL A 60 0.27 -11.47 7.21
C VAL A 60 1.09 -11.18 5.96
N THR A 61 0.54 -11.44 4.77
CA THR A 61 1.17 -11.04 3.51
C THR A 61 0.60 -9.70 3.08
N VAL A 62 1.47 -8.69 2.94
CA VAL A 62 1.12 -7.34 2.50
C VAL A 62 1.82 -7.02 1.19
N GLN A 63 1.14 -6.28 0.31
CA GLN A 63 1.76 -5.64 -0.84
C GLN A 63 2.53 -4.42 -0.36
N THR A 64 3.80 -4.33 -0.74
CA THR A 64 4.65 -3.17 -0.45
C THR A 64 5.25 -2.63 -1.74
N ASP A 65 5.78 -1.41 -1.70
CA ASP A 65 6.56 -0.83 -2.79
C ASP A 65 8.03 -1.28 -2.79
N GLN A 66 8.46 -2.03 -1.76
CA GLN A 66 9.82 -2.54 -1.67
C GLN A 66 10.01 -3.75 -2.58
N ARG A 67 10.92 -3.64 -3.54
CA ARG A 67 11.41 -4.75 -4.36
C ARG A 67 12.89 -4.97 -4.10
N ASP A 68 13.27 -6.23 -3.95
CA ASP A 68 14.65 -6.65 -3.81
C ASP A 68 15.17 -7.07 -5.20
N PRO A 69 16.09 -6.31 -5.82
CA PRO A 69 16.61 -6.64 -7.15
C PRO A 69 17.45 -7.92 -7.18
N ALA A 70 17.82 -8.48 -6.02
CA ALA A 70 18.49 -9.77 -5.94
C ALA A 70 17.52 -10.96 -6.06
N ILE A 71 16.22 -10.71 -6.12
CA ILE A 71 15.16 -11.72 -6.27
C ILE A 71 14.49 -11.48 -7.62
N GLU A 72 14.70 -12.39 -8.57
CA GLU A 72 14.29 -12.26 -9.97
C GLU A 72 12.77 -12.04 -10.16
N ASP A 73 11.96 -12.62 -9.25
CA ASP A 73 10.49 -12.54 -9.27
C ASP A 73 9.90 -11.82 -8.04
N ASP A 74 10.56 -10.78 -7.53
CA ASP A 74 10.00 -10.03 -6.39
C ASP A 74 8.80 -9.18 -6.79
N ASP A 75 7.60 -9.73 -6.56
CA ASP A 75 6.30 -9.07 -6.74
C ASP A 75 6.09 -7.82 -5.84
N GLY A 76 7.04 -7.49 -4.95
CA GLY A 76 6.91 -6.43 -3.96
C GLY A 76 6.08 -6.83 -2.75
N ARG A 77 5.65 -8.09 -2.68
CA ARG A 77 4.94 -8.64 -1.51
C ARG A 77 5.92 -8.90 -0.38
N ARG A 78 5.50 -8.64 0.85
CA ARG A 78 6.27 -8.93 2.06
C ARG A 78 5.41 -9.62 3.09
N ARG A 79 6.00 -10.61 3.75
CA ARG A 79 5.38 -11.36 4.83
C ARG A 79 5.78 -10.79 6.17
N ILE A 80 4.81 -10.28 6.93
CA ILE A 80 4.98 -9.77 8.29
C ILE A 80 4.63 -10.91 9.26
N PHE A 81 5.63 -11.35 10.03
CA PHE A 81 5.44 -12.30 11.12
C PHE A 81 5.14 -11.56 12.42
N VAL A 82 3.87 -11.49 12.77
CA VAL A 82 3.36 -10.81 13.96
C VAL A 82 3.46 -11.76 15.16
N LYS A 83 4.34 -11.42 16.10
CA LYS A 83 4.59 -12.17 17.35
C LYS A 83 4.94 -11.24 18.51
N GLY A 84 4.84 -11.74 19.75
CA GLY A 84 5.23 -10.99 20.95
C GLY A 84 4.55 -9.62 21.02
N GLN A 85 5.34 -8.56 21.23
CA GLN A 85 4.83 -7.18 21.32
C GLN A 85 4.16 -6.68 20.04
N MET A 86 4.56 -7.17 18.86
CA MET A 86 3.93 -6.79 17.59
C MET A 86 2.47 -7.25 17.55
N LYS A 87 2.14 -8.40 18.15
CA LYS A 87 0.75 -8.88 18.27
C LYS A 87 -0.11 -7.88 19.02
N ASN A 88 0.40 -7.32 20.12
CA ASN A 88 -0.32 -6.35 20.92
C ASN A 88 -0.56 -5.06 20.11
N ALA A 89 0.47 -4.56 19.43
CA ALA A 89 0.36 -3.37 18.58
C ALA A 89 -0.66 -3.54 17.45
N VAL A 90 -0.61 -4.68 16.74
CA VAL A 90 -1.57 -4.98 15.67
C VAL A 90 -2.98 -5.16 16.20
N ALA A 91 -3.15 -5.86 17.34
CA ALA A 91 -4.46 -6.04 17.95
C ALA A 91 -5.05 -4.71 18.45
N ASP A 92 -4.24 -3.79 18.95
CA ASP A 92 -4.66 -2.44 19.30
C ASP A 92 -5.11 -1.67 18.06
N ALA A 93 -4.31 -1.67 16.99
CA ALA A 93 -4.65 -1.02 15.72
C ALA A 93 -5.96 -1.54 15.11
N VAL A 94 -6.21 -2.85 15.17
CA VAL A 94 -7.47 -3.46 14.70
C VAL A 94 -8.65 -3.02 15.54
N ARG A 95 -8.49 -2.92 16.88
CA ARG A 95 -9.54 -2.41 17.78
C ARG A 95 -9.83 -0.94 17.54
N GLN A 96 -8.79 -0.12 17.35
CA GLN A 96 -8.92 1.30 17.04
C GLN A 96 -9.66 1.51 15.71
N ALA A 97 -9.44 0.63 14.75
CA ALA A 97 -10.15 0.61 13.47
C ALA A 97 -11.60 0.08 13.56
N GLY A 98 -12.04 -0.41 14.72
CA GLY A 98 -13.36 -1.02 14.91
C GLY A 98 -13.55 -2.33 14.15
N ALA A 99 -12.48 -2.97 13.68
CA ALA A 99 -12.54 -4.21 12.93
C ALA A 99 -12.52 -5.43 13.85
N LYS A 100 -13.13 -6.53 13.39
CA LYS A 100 -13.09 -7.82 14.11
C LYS A 100 -11.78 -8.57 13.94
N GLY A 101 -10.98 -8.19 12.94
CA GLY A 101 -9.73 -8.85 12.59
C GLY A 101 -9.07 -8.17 11.39
N LEU A 102 -7.91 -8.69 11.00
CA LEU A 102 -7.27 -8.34 9.74
C LEU A 102 -7.97 -9.06 8.59
N GLU A 103 -8.32 -8.34 7.53
CA GLU A 103 -9.01 -8.90 6.36
C GLU A 103 -8.23 -8.63 5.06
N VAL A 104 -8.48 -9.44 4.04
CA VAL A 104 -7.90 -9.22 2.70
C VAL A 104 -8.43 -7.91 2.14
N GLY A 105 -7.54 -7.09 1.59
CA GLY A 105 -7.86 -5.77 1.09
C GLY A 105 -7.78 -4.64 2.13
N GLY A 106 -7.68 -4.96 3.42
CA GLY A 106 -7.32 -4.00 4.46
C GLY A 106 -5.87 -3.55 4.32
N THR A 107 -5.54 -2.38 4.87
CA THR A 107 -4.20 -1.81 4.82
C THR A 107 -3.56 -1.88 6.21
N LEU A 108 -2.41 -2.54 6.33
CA LEU A 108 -1.68 -2.69 7.59
C LEU A 108 -0.29 -2.07 7.47
N HIS A 109 0.00 -1.08 8.32
CA HIS A 109 1.35 -0.54 8.51
C HIS A 109 1.88 -0.88 9.88
N VAL A 110 3.10 -1.40 9.93
CA VAL A 110 3.82 -1.69 11.17
C VAL A 110 5.09 -0.86 11.17
N ARG A 111 5.32 -0.12 12.26
CA ARG A 111 6.51 0.69 12.50
C ARG A 111 7.26 0.13 13.69
N TYR A 112 8.55 -0.10 13.52
CA TYR A 112 9.44 -0.37 14.64
C TYR A 112 9.73 0.95 15.37
N THR A 113 9.42 1.06 16.66
CA THR A 113 9.52 2.34 17.39
C THR A 113 10.82 2.48 18.16
N HIS A 114 11.12 1.54 19.05
CA HIS A 114 12.36 1.46 19.83
C HIS A 114 12.50 0.08 20.49
N ASP A 115 13.67 -0.23 21.03
CA ASP A 115 13.85 -1.38 21.94
C ASP A 115 13.25 -1.04 23.31
N GLY A 116 12.45 -1.95 23.88
CA GLY A 116 11.92 -1.81 25.24
C GLY A 116 12.99 -2.06 26.30
N GLU A 117 12.62 -1.96 27.57
CA GLU A 117 13.56 -2.24 28.66
C GLU A 117 13.83 -3.75 28.77
N GLN A 118 15.12 -4.12 28.93
CA GLN A 118 15.49 -5.50 29.23
C GLN A 118 15.07 -5.82 30.66
N THR A 119 13.91 -6.45 30.82
CA THR A 119 13.37 -6.79 32.14
C THR A 119 13.97 -8.06 32.75
N LYS A 120 14.66 -8.89 31.95
CA LYS A 120 15.33 -10.11 32.42
C LYS A 120 16.76 -10.21 31.88
N ARG A 121 17.72 -10.41 32.78
CA ARG A 121 19.12 -10.68 32.46
C ARG A 121 19.23 -11.94 31.59
N GLY A 122 19.82 -11.81 30.40
CA GLY A 122 19.96 -12.89 29.41
C GLY A 122 18.88 -12.94 28.33
N PHE A 123 17.84 -12.10 28.41
CA PHE A 123 16.83 -11.96 27.34
C PHE A 123 17.06 -10.68 26.55
N SER A 124 16.95 -10.73 25.23
CA SER A 124 17.01 -9.51 24.41
C SER A 124 15.87 -8.55 24.77
N ALA A 125 16.17 -7.25 24.75
CA ALA A 125 15.17 -6.20 24.91
C ALA A 125 14.00 -6.43 23.92
N PRO A 126 12.73 -6.39 24.38
CA PRO A 126 11.61 -6.61 23.50
C PRO A 126 11.44 -5.42 22.56
N LYS A 127 11.62 -5.65 21.26
CA LYS A 127 11.33 -4.65 20.22
C LYS A 127 9.89 -4.16 20.34
N GLN A 128 9.71 -2.85 20.47
CA GLN A 128 8.40 -2.20 20.51
C GLN A 128 7.96 -1.82 19.10
N TYR A 129 6.68 -1.99 18.83
CA TYR A 129 6.10 -1.70 17.52
C TYR A 129 4.86 -0.82 17.69
N ALA A 130 4.65 0.07 16.74
CA ALA A 130 3.37 0.74 16.53
C ALA A 130 2.75 0.15 15.25
N ALA A 131 1.45 -0.09 15.27
CA ALA A 131 0.74 -0.53 14.08
C ALA A 131 -0.43 0.40 13.78
N LYS A 132 -0.78 0.49 12.50
CA LYS A 132 -1.98 1.19 12.02
C LYS A 132 -2.69 0.27 11.04
N TYR A 133 -3.98 0.03 11.29
CA TYR A 133 -4.82 -0.79 10.44
C TYR A 133 -5.97 0.05 9.89
N THR A 134 -6.27 -0.15 8.61
CA THR A 134 -7.44 0.40 7.94
C THR A 134 -8.22 -0.75 7.32
N PRO A 135 -9.51 -0.93 7.66
CA PRO A 135 -10.35 -2.01 7.12
C PRO A 135 -10.44 -1.95 5.60
N ALA A 136 -10.78 -3.07 4.94
CA ALA A 136 -10.92 -3.11 3.48
C ALA A 136 -11.96 -2.09 2.99
N ALA A 137 -13.15 -2.09 3.59
CA ALA A 137 -14.23 -1.16 3.24
C ALA A 137 -13.81 0.32 3.35
N ALA A 138 -13.04 0.66 4.39
CA ALA A 138 -12.52 2.02 4.57
C ALA A 138 -11.38 2.34 3.58
N SER A 139 -10.55 1.35 3.26
CA SER A 139 -9.47 1.48 2.28
C SER A 139 -10.03 1.70 0.86
N GLU A 140 -11.11 1.02 0.49
CA GLU A 140 -11.78 1.18 -0.80
C GLU A 140 -12.46 2.54 -0.95
N LEU A 141 -13.06 3.05 0.13
CA LEU A 141 -13.64 4.40 0.14
C LEU A 141 -12.55 5.48 0.00
N ALA A 142 -11.36 5.27 0.57
CA ALA A 142 -10.23 6.18 0.43
C ALA A 142 -9.52 6.06 -0.94
N ALA A 143 -9.61 4.89 -1.59
CA ALA A 143 -8.95 4.61 -2.87
C ALA A 143 -9.81 4.94 -4.10
N THR A 144 -11.09 5.27 -3.93
CA THR A 144 -11.91 5.85 -4.99
C THR A 144 -11.58 7.34 -5.10
N PRO A 145 -10.79 7.81 -6.09
CA PRO A 145 -10.90 9.20 -6.48
C PRO A 145 -12.35 9.41 -6.87
N ALA A 146 -12.98 10.44 -6.32
CA ALA A 146 -14.23 10.94 -6.84
C ALA A 146 -14.01 11.27 -8.32
N ALA A 147 -14.30 10.30 -9.19
CA ALA A 147 -14.49 10.55 -10.60
C ALA A 147 -15.78 11.37 -10.69
N ALA A 148 -15.63 12.68 -10.59
CA ALA A 148 -16.65 13.58 -11.11
C ALA A 148 -16.92 13.12 -12.56
N PRO A 149 -18.19 12.91 -12.95
CA PRO A 149 -18.49 12.53 -14.32
C PRO A 149 -18.02 13.67 -15.24
N THR A 150 -16.89 13.46 -15.93
CA THR A 150 -16.51 14.30 -17.06
C THR A 150 -17.64 14.19 -18.10
N PRO A 151 -18.29 15.31 -18.49
CA PRO A 151 -19.25 15.28 -19.58
C PRO A 151 -18.55 14.77 -20.87
N PRO A 152 -19.27 14.03 -21.73
CA PRO A 152 -18.68 13.47 -22.94
C PRO A 152 -18.12 14.57 -23.84
N PRO A 153 -16.94 14.36 -24.47
CA PRO A 153 -16.40 15.31 -25.44
C PRO A 153 -17.35 15.38 -26.65
N GLY A 154 -17.79 16.61 -26.97
CA GLY A 154 -18.52 16.88 -28.21
C GLY A 154 -17.65 16.59 -29.44
N PRO A 155 -18.25 16.28 -30.60
CA PRO A 155 -17.52 15.88 -31.80
C PRO A 155 -16.63 17.02 -32.30
N ALA A 156 -15.32 16.80 -32.29
CA ALA A 156 -14.34 17.66 -32.93
C ALA A 156 -14.54 17.61 -34.45
N GLY A 157 -14.70 18.78 -35.07
CA GLY A 157 -14.81 18.93 -36.51
C GLY A 157 -13.55 18.42 -37.20
N THR A 158 -13.75 17.62 -38.26
CA THR A 158 -12.69 17.19 -39.17
C THR A 158 -12.19 18.42 -39.93
N SER A 159 -10.90 18.74 -39.83
CA SER A 159 -10.25 19.72 -40.71
C SER A 159 -9.45 18.97 -41.76
N ASP A 160 -10.00 18.91 -42.98
CA ASP A 160 -9.40 18.29 -44.15
C ASP A 160 -8.07 18.96 -44.57
N PRO A 161 -6.98 18.20 -44.78
CA PRO A 161 -5.64 18.74 -45.10
C PRO A 161 -5.44 19.17 -46.57
N TRP A 162 -6.49 19.29 -47.38
CA TRP A 162 -6.37 19.61 -48.82
C TRP A 162 -6.72 21.05 -49.20
N ASN A 163 -7.14 21.90 -48.26
CA ASN A 163 -7.47 23.29 -48.58
C ASN A 163 -6.25 24.21 -48.36
N THR A 164 -5.35 24.25 -49.35
CA THR A 164 -4.35 25.32 -49.47
C THR A 164 -5.03 26.56 -50.06
N ALA A 165 -5.21 27.61 -49.24
CA ALA A 165 -5.43 28.95 -49.74
C ALA A 165 -4.57 29.92 -48.94
N ALA A 166 -3.48 30.31 -49.59
CA ALA A 166 -2.50 31.28 -49.14
C ALA A 166 -3.13 32.68 -48.92
N ALA A 167 -2.46 33.45 -48.06
CA ALA A 167 -2.73 34.84 -47.69
C ALA A 167 -3.02 35.78 -48.88
N PRO A 168 -3.57 36.97 -48.58
CA PRO A 168 -2.72 38.14 -48.78
C PRO A 168 -2.59 39.05 -47.55
N ALA A 169 -1.37 39.57 -47.41
CA ALA A 169 -0.96 40.61 -46.48
C ALA A 169 -1.68 41.94 -46.74
N GLY A 170 -1.89 42.73 -45.68
CA GLY A 170 -2.35 44.12 -45.82
C GLY A 170 -2.59 44.86 -44.51
N VAL A 171 -1.56 45.57 -44.06
CA VAL A 171 -1.57 46.90 -43.41
C VAL A 171 -2.38 47.15 -42.12
N ASN A 172 -1.63 47.61 -41.13
CA ASN A 172 -2.05 48.17 -39.86
C ASN A 172 -2.45 49.66 -40.05
N THR A 173 -3.60 50.10 -39.53
CA THR A 173 -3.82 51.52 -39.20
C THR A 173 -4.64 51.67 -37.92
N VAL A 174 -4.03 52.40 -36.99
CA VAL A 174 -4.60 53.12 -35.85
C VAL A 174 -5.70 54.09 -36.30
N THR A 175 -6.70 54.31 -35.43
CA THR A 175 -7.50 55.55 -35.22
C THR A 175 -9.00 55.28 -35.20
N GLY A 176 -9.66 55.83 -34.18
CA GLY A 176 -10.97 56.45 -34.39
C GLY A 176 -12.10 55.86 -33.58
N GLU A 177 -12.25 56.40 -32.38
CA GLU A 177 -13.48 56.43 -31.61
C GLU A 177 -14.63 56.97 -32.49
N ILE A 178 -15.79 56.29 -32.51
CA ILE A 178 -17.09 56.97 -32.55
C ILE A 178 -18.15 56.12 -31.85
N SER A 179 -18.57 56.66 -30.71
CA SER A 179 -19.84 56.44 -30.04
C SER A 179 -21.00 56.76 -30.98
N SER A 180 -22.10 55.99 -30.92
CA SER A 180 -23.51 56.41 -31.03
C SER A 180 -24.36 55.13 -31.00
N ASP A 181 -24.98 54.81 -29.87
CA ASP A 181 -26.30 55.30 -29.43
C ASP A 181 -27.44 54.49 -30.09
N GLU A 182 -28.30 53.95 -29.22
CA GLU A 182 -29.37 52.99 -29.48
C GLU A 182 -30.68 53.72 -29.96
N PRO A 183 -31.89 53.12 -29.95
CA PRO A 183 -32.82 52.93 -31.08
C PRO A 183 -34.04 53.91 -30.98
N PRO A 184 -35.30 53.65 -31.41
CA PRO A 184 -35.91 52.66 -32.33
C PRO A 184 -36.89 53.28 -33.38
N PHE A 185 -37.53 52.37 -34.12
CA PHE A 185 -38.73 52.45 -35.01
C PHE A 185 -38.48 52.50 -36.51
#